data_AF-A0A5N8X5D8-F1
#
_entry.id   AF-A0A5N8X5D8-F1
#
_cell.length_a   1.000
_cell.length_b   1.000
_cell.length_c   1.000
_cell.angle_alpha   90.00
_cell.angle_beta   90.00
_cell.angle_gamma   90.00
#
_symmetry.space_group_name_H-M   'P 1'
#
loop_
_entity.id
_entity.type
_entity.pdbx_description
1 polymer ?
#
loop_
_entity_poly.entity_id
_entity_poly.type
_entity_poly.pdbx_seq_one_letter_code
_entity_poly.pdbx_strand_id
1 'polypeptide(L)'
;MTTPALGLVTIGQAPRADLRPDAEPLLPGVRLVEHGALDGERFDGPAEPETRRLLAPEPGEAPLVSRLRDGGSVVLGHKALVPRIERAVARAEGDGAAATLLLCTGHFPAVRASRPLLFAEPLVLRGVAATVGPDPVGIVCPHPDQAEDAVHRWSQVAPGSVRAAPANPYAPPEQALQEVAAAARTLAEAGSSWIVLDCIGYTERMRQAAVRAAGRPVLLARAIAVRMAGEVVAAFGRPSQAPATHPGSGS
;
A
#
# COMPACT_ATOMS: atom_id res chain seq x y z
N MET A 1 -15.99 -25.40 2.13
CA MET A 1 -14.67 -24.90 2.59
C MET A 1 -14.65 -23.40 2.42
N THR A 2 -14.24 -22.64 3.44
CA THR A 2 -14.22 -21.17 3.39
C THR A 2 -13.01 -20.68 2.60
N THR A 3 -13.24 -19.89 1.56
CA THR A 3 -12.20 -19.15 0.84
C THR A 3 -11.34 -18.35 1.82
N PRO A 4 -10.00 -18.52 1.81
CA PRO A 4 -9.13 -17.79 2.73
C PRO A 4 -9.23 -16.29 2.45
N ALA A 5 -9.27 -15.49 3.52
CA ALA A 5 -9.47 -14.06 3.41
C ALA A 5 -8.20 -13.27 3.69
N LEU A 6 -8.02 -12.17 2.97
CA LEU A 6 -7.00 -11.17 3.22
C LEU A 6 -7.64 -9.98 3.94
N GLY A 7 -7.12 -9.65 5.13
CA GLY A 7 -7.38 -8.39 5.79
C GLY A 7 -6.62 -7.26 5.11
N LEU A 8 -7.31 -6.19 4.74
CA LEU A 8 -6.75 -4.96 4.20
C LEU A 8 -6.99 -3.85 5.22
N VAL A 9 -5.93 -3.48 5.94
CA VAL A 9 -6.02 -2.46 7.00
C VAL A 9 -5.47 -1.13 6.49
N THR A 10 -6.30 -0.08 6.52
CA THR A 10 -5.87 1.28 6.14
C THR A 10 -5.52 2.09 7.38
N ILE A 11 -4.60 3.06 7.24
CA ILE A 11 -4.33 4.04 8.31
C ILE A 11 -5.45 5.08 8.47
N GLY A 12 -6.40 5.12 7.52
CA GLY A 12 -7.56 5.99 7.52
C GLY A 12 -8.84 5.23 7.83
N GLN A 13 -9.90 5.59 7.11
CA GLN A 13 -11.15 4.86 7.10
C GLN A 13 -11.16 3.83 5.95
N ALA A 14 -11.96 2.79 6.10
CA ALA A 14 -12.25 1.78 5.07
C ALA A 14 -13.74 1.78 4.72
N PRO A 15 -14.16 1.20 3.57
CA PRO A 15 -13.31 0.68 2.48
C PRO A 15 -12.64 1.81 1.70
N ARG A 16 -11.50 1.51 1.05
CA ARG A 16 -10.87 2.44 0.09
C ARG A 16 -11.42 2.16 -1.30
N ALA A 17 -12.36 2.99 -1.76
CA ALA A 17 -13.02 2.82 -3.06
C ALA A 17 -12.02 2.82 -4.24
N ASP A 18 -10.88 3.50 -4.10
CA ASP A 18 -9.80 3.54 -5.08
C ASP A 18 -8.87 2.32 -5.07
N LEU A 19 -8.92 1.49 -4.02
CA LEU A 19 -8.02 0.34 -3.86
C LEU A 19 -8.56 -0.92 -4.50
N ARG A 20 -9.85 -1.23 -4.29
CA ARG A 20 -10.45 -2.49 -4.76
C ARG A 20 -10.27 -2.74 -6.27
N PRO A 21 -10.50 -1.76 -7.17
CA PRO A 21 -10.35 -1.98 -8.61
C PRO A 21 -8.92 -2.42 -9.02
N ASP A 22 -7.91 -2.02 -8.25
CA ASP A 22 -6.52 -2.42 -8.48
C ASP A 22 -6.13 -3.70 -7.75
N ALA A 23 -6.72 -3.98 -6.58
CA ALA A 23 -6.33 -5.10 -5.73
C ALA A 23 -7.04 -6.41 -6.10
N GLU A 24 -8.34 -6.38 -6.40
CA GLU A 24 -9.14 -7.58 -6.71
C GLU A 24 -8.59 -8.38 -7.91
N PRO A 25 -8.18 -7.75 -9.04
CA PRO A 25 -7.59 -8.50 -10.15
C PRO A 25 -6.27 -9.20 -9.82
N LEU A 26 -5.58 -8.77 -8.75
CA LEU A 26 -4.31 -9.34 -8.30
C LEU A 26 -4.50 -10.53 -7.34
N LEU A 27 -5.73 -10.75 -6.87
CA LEU A 27 -6.06 -11.67 -5.78
C LEU A 27 -7.19 -12.64 -6.17
N PRO A 28 -7.04 -13.41 -7.26
CA PRO A 28 -8.08 -14.32 -7.71
C PRO A 28 -8.37 -15.38 -6.63
N GLY A 29 -9.64 -15.56 -6.29
CA GLY A 29 -10.05 -16.56 -5.30
C GLY A 29 -9.67 -16.21 -3.86
N VAL A 30 -9.35 -14.95 -3.56
CA VAL A 30 -9.15 -14.46 -2.19
C VAL A 30 -10.32 -13.56 -1.78
N ARG A 31 -10.89 -13.81 -0.61
CA ARG A 31 -11.94 -12.93 -0.05
C ARG A 31 -11.27 -11.72 0.61
N LEU A 32 -11.70 -10.50 0.30
CA LEU A 32 -11.17 -9.30 0.96
C LEU A 32 -12.03 -8.91 2.16
N VAL A 33 -11.37 -8.53 3.25
CA VAL A 33 -11.97 -7.89 4.42
C VAL A 33 -11.25 -6.58 4.64
N GLU A 34 -11.97 -5.46 4.71
CA GLU A 34 -11.36 -4.14 4.84
C GLU A 34 -11.74 -3.49 6.17
N HIS A 35 -10.73 -2.97 6.87
CA HIS A 35 -10.91 -2.20 8.11
C HIS A 35 -9.97 -1.00 8.13
N GLY A 36 -10.47 0.15 8.57
CA GLY A 36 -9.69 1.37 8.78
C GLY A 36 -9.32 1.55 10.25
N ALA A 37 -8.12 2.05 10.51
CA ALA A 37 -7.71 2.52 11.82
C ALA A 37 -8.69 3.57 12.39
N LEU A 38 -9.32 4.36 11.52
CA LEU A 38 -10.22 5.46 11.88
C LEU A 38 -11.71 5.15 11.70
N ASP A 39 -12.10 3.89 11.46
CA ASP A 39 -13.51 3.53 11.21
C ASP A 39 -14.45 3.85 12.39
N GLY A 40 -13.92 3.85 13.61
CA GLY A 40 -14.66 4.18 14.83
C GLY A 40 -14.58 5.66 15.23
N GLU A 41 -13.84 6.48 14.48
CA GLU A 41 -13.61 7.89 14.80
C GLU A 41 -14.64 8.78 14.08
N ARG A 42 -14.99 9.91 14.70
CA ARG A 42 -15.94 10.88 14.15
C ARG A 42 -15.21 12.13 13.68
N PHE A 43 -15.42 12.48 12.42
CA PHE A 43 -14.86 13.68 11.80
C PHE A 43 -15.96 14.71 11.48
N ASP A 44 -17.08 14.64 12.21
CA ASP A 44 -18.21 15.55 12.09
C ASP A 44 -18.71 16.03 13.45
N GLY A 45 -19.43 17.15 13.43
CA GLY A 45 -20.11 17.71 14.60
C GLY A 45 -19.16 18.18 15.71
N PRO A 46 -19.69 18.34 16.95
CA PRO A 46 -18.94 18.94 18.05
C PRO A 46 -17.70 18.15 18.50
N ALA A 47 -17.60 16.86 18.14
CA ALA A 47 -16.50 15.98 18.55
C ALA A 47 -15.30 16.01 17.58
N GLU A 48 -15.45 16.58 16.39
CA GLU A 48 -14.40 16.61 15.37
C GLU A 48 -13.12 17.30 15.83
N PRO A 49 -13.15 18.49 16.47
CA PRO A 49 -11.92 19.20 16.85
C PRO A 49 -11.05 18.39 17.82
N GLU A 50 -11.67 17.73 18.80
CA GLU A 50 -10.95 16.90 19.76
C GLU A 50 -10.43 15.61 19.11
N THR A 51 -11.20 15.00 18.21
CA THR A 51 -10.75 13.84 17.43
C THR A 51 -9.50 14.16 16.62
N ARG A 52 -9.48 15.30 15.91
CA ARG A 52 -8.30 15.76 15.16
C ARG A 52 -7.11 16.01 16.08
N ARG A 53 -7.35 16.61 17.26
CA ARG A 53 -6.30 16.86 18.26
C ARG A 53 -5.69 15.56 18.79
N LEU A 54 -6.50 14.54 19.10
CA LEU A 54 -6.04 13.24 19.58
C LEU A 54 -5.30 12.41 18.52
N LEU A 55 -5.50 12.74 17.24
CA LEU A 55 -4.84 12.08 16.12
C LEU A 55 -3.59 12.83 15.64
N ALA A 56 -3.39 14.08 16.04
CA ALA A 56 -2.30 14.91 15.55
C ALA A 56 -0.92 14.32 15.89
N PRO A 57 0.10 14.52 15.03
CA PRO A 57 1.48 14.14 15.33
C PRO A 57 2.00 14.83 16.59
N GLU A 58 2.71 14.09 17.43
CA GLU A 58 3.50 14.69 18.51
C GLU A 58 4.74 15.43 17.96
N PRO A 59 5.32 16.37 18.72
CA PRO A 59 6.58 17.02 18.32
C PRO A 59 7.67 16.00 18.00
N GLY A 60 8.21 16.08 16.77
CA GLY A 60 9.25 15.16 16.27
C GLY A 60 8.72 13.92 15.55
N GLU A 61 7.40 13.71 15.48
CA GLU A 61 6.83 12.67 14.62
C GLU A 61 6.69 13.14 13.17
N ALA A 62 7.06 12.27 12.23
CA ALA A 62 6.75 12.49 10.82
C ALA A 62 5.22 12.42 10.61
N PRO A 63 4.59 13.42 9.98
CA PRO A 63 3.15 13.43 9.77
C PRO A 63 2.75 12.39 8.71
N LEU A 64 1.67 11.68 8.98
CA LEU A 64 0.99 10.85 8.00
C LEU A 64 -0.28 11.56 7.52
N VAL A 65 -0.64 11.40 6.26
CA VAL A 65 -1.88 11.96 5.71
C VAL A 65 -2.75 10.84 5.19
N SER A 66 -4.02 10.85 5.60
CA SER A 66 -5.00 9.90 5.10
C SER A 66 -6.28 10.60 4.65
N ARG A 67 -6.97 9.97 3.69
CA ARG A 67 -8.25 10.44 3.18
C ARG A 67 -9.40 9.88 4.03
N LEU A 68 -10.36 10.73 4.33
CA LEU A 68 -11.61 10.40 5.01
C LEU A 68 -12.69 10.01 4.00
N ARG A 69 -13.78 9.39 4.47
CA ARG A 69 -14.91 8.94 3.63
C ARG A 69 -15.65 10.09 2.93
N ASP A 70 -15.65 11.27 3.54
CA ASP A 70 -16.24 12.49 2.98
C ASP A 70 -15.36 13.14 1.88
N GLY A 71 -14.19 12.56 1.59
CA GLY A 71 -13.23 13.06 0.60
C GLY A 71 -12.20 14.04 1.17
N GLY A 72 -12.39 14.53 2.40
CA GLY A 72 -11.45 15.34 3.15
C GLY A 72 -10.21 14.56 3.60
N SER A 73 -9.30 15.23 4.30
CA SER A 73 -8.08 14.62 4.83
C SER A 73 -7.87 14.89 6.31
N VAL A 74 -7.05 14.03 6.92
CA VAL A 74 -6.62 14.14 8.30
C VAL A 74 -5.11 13.89 8.38
N VAL A 75 -4.44 14.70 9.20
CA VAL A 75 -3.02 14.53 9.55
C VAL A 75 -2.94 13.68 10.81
N LEU A 76 -2.08 12.67 10.80
CA LEU A 76 -2.04 11.58 11.78
C LEU A 76 -0.62 11.41 12.33
N GLY A 77 -0.52 11.27 13.65
CA GLY A 77 0.68 10.86 14.36
C GLY A 77 0.84 9.34 14.42
N HIS A 78 2.08 8.86 14.38
CA HIS A 78 2.37 7.43 14.42
C HIS A 78 1.91 6.81 15.74
N LYS A 79 2.25 7.43 16.89
CA LYS A 79 1.84 6.96 18.22
C LYS A 79 0.32 6.84 18.38
N ALA A 80 -0.43 7.85 17.90
CA ALA A 80 -1.89 7.85 17.96
C ALA A 80 -2.51 6.75 17.10
N LEU A 81 -1.84 6.36 16.00
CA LEU A 81 -2.31 5.36 15.06
C LEU A 81 -2.08 3.92 15.50
N VAL A 82 -0.96 3.60 16.16
CA VAL A 82 -0.63 2.20 16.55
C VAL A 82 -1.79 1.47 17.25
N PRO A 83 -2.39 1.98 18.35
CA PRO A 83 -3.49 1.28 19.02
C PRO A 83 -4.77 1.20 18.16
N ARG A 84 -4.94 2.12 17.19
CA ARG A 84 -6.07 2.11 16.25
C ARG A 84 -5.88 1.06 15.16
N ILE A 85 -4.66 0.92 14.67
CA ILE A 85 -4.27 -0.14 13.73
C ILE A 85 -4.43 -1.50 14.39
N GLU A 86 -3.98 -1.69 15.65
CA GLU A 86 -4.18 -2.94 16.40
C GLU A 86 -5.66 -3.35 16.46
N ARG A 87 -6.56 -2.39 16.74
CA ARG A 87 -8.01 -2.64 16.72
C ARG A 87 -8.52 -3.02 15.33
N ALA A 88 -8.04 -2.37 14.28
CA ALA A 88 -8.44 -2.68 12.90
C ALA A 88 -7.94 -4.08 12.46
N VAL A 89 -6.71 -4.44 12.85
CA VAL A 89 -6.15 -5.78 12.64
C VAL A 89 -6.97 -6.83 13.37
N ALA A 90 -7.31 -6.62 14.65
CA ALA A 90 -8.14 -7.55 15.41
C ALA A 90 -9.54 -7.74 14.79
N ARG A 91 -10.15 -6.68 14.25
CA ARG A 91 -11.42 -6.81 13.50
C ARG A 91 -11.25 -7.63 12.22
N ALA A 92 -10.19 -7.39 11.45
CA ALA A 92 -9.91 -8.18 10.25
C ALA A 92 -9.72 -9.67 10.59
N GLU A 93 -8.99 -9.98 11.66
CA GLU A 93 -8.82 -11.35 12.16
C GLU A 93 -10.15 -11.98 12.59
N GLY A 94 -11.00 -11.23 13.31
CA GLY A 94 -12.34 -11.65 13.72
C GLY A 94 -13.28 -11.97 12.54
N ASP A 95 -13.13 -11.23 11.43
CA ASP A 95 -13.86 -11.44 10.18
C ASP A 95 -13.25 -12.54 9.28
N GLY A 96 -12.30 -13.30 9.84
CA GLY A 96 -11.73 -14.51 9.25
C GLY A 96 -10.55 -14.27 8.32
N ALA A 97 -9.84 -13.14 8.44
CA ALA A 97 -8.59 -12.92 7.73
C ALA A 97 -7.54 -13.97 8.13
N ALA A 98 -6.98 -14.67 7.14
CA ALA A 98 -5.88 -15.61 7.34
C ALA A 98 -4.54 -14.87 7.52
N ALA A 99 -4.41 -13.71 6.88
CA ALA A 99 -3.33 -12.75 7.04
C ALA A 99 -3.88 -11.33 6.83
N THR A 100 -3.15 -10.31 7.30
CA THR A 100 -3.53 -8.90 7.19
C THR A 100 -2.40 -8.10 6.56
N LEU A 101 -2.72 -7.19 5.63
CA LEU A 101 -1.81 -6.21 5.04
C LEU A 101 -2.15 -4.81 5.56
N LEU A 102 -1.19 -4.16 6.23
CA LEU A 102 -1.25 -2.73 6.54
C LEU A 102 -0.88 -1.92 5.29
N LEU A 103 -1.85 -1.15 4.80
CA LEU A 103 -1.81 -0.38 3.57
C LEU A 103 -1.18 1.00 3.79
N CYS A 104 0.11 1.01 4.11
CA CYS A 104 0.92 2.22 4.16
C CYS A 104 2.38 1.92 3.80
N THR A 105 3.00 2.80 3.02
CA THR A 105 4.45 2.78 2.75
C THR A 105 5.25 3.61 3.76
N GLY A 106 4.59 4.17 4.78
CA GLY A 106 5.25 4.79 5.93
C GLY A 106 5.72 3.75 6.94
N HIS A 107 6.72 4.13 7.73
CA HIS A 107 7.32 3.26 8.74
C HIS A 107 6.44 3.14 9.98
N PHE A 108 6.04 1.92 10.34
CA PHE A 108 5.32 1.64 11.58
C PHE A 108 6.12 0.72 12.49
N PRO A 109 6.05 0.95 13.82
CA PRO A 109 6.58 -0.01 14.77
C PRO A 109 5.77 -1.31 14.72
N ALA A 110 6.25 -2.34 15.45
CA ALA A 110 5.51 -3.58 15.58
C ALA A 110 4.10 -3.33 16.15
N VAL A 111 3.11 -3.95 15.52
CA VAL A 111 1.68 -3.91 15.87
C VAL A 111 1.28 -5.31 16.30
N ARG A 112 0.50 -5.42 17.38
CA ARG A 112 -0.01 -6.72 17.85
C ARG A 112 -0.96 -7.34 16.82
N ALA A 113 -0.74 -8.63 16.55
CA ALA A 113 -1.57 -9.45 15.67
C ALA A 113 -1.52 -10.91 16.14
N SER A 114 -2.61 -11.65 15.92
CA SER A 114 -2.72 -13.09 16.20
C SER A 114 -2.49 -13.93 14.94
N ARG A 115 -2.53 -13.30 13.77
CA ARG A 115 -2.26 -13.85 12.44
C ARG A 115 -1.09 -13.10 11.80
N PRO A 116 -0.52 -13.60 10.69
CA PRO A 116 0.51 -12.87 9.95
C PRO A 116 0.05 -11.45 9.61
N LEU A 117 0.80 -10.46 10.08
CA LEU A 117 0.62 -9.05 9.75
C LEU A 117 1.78 -8.59 8.86
N LEU A 118 1.43 -8.11 7.67
CA LEU A 118 2.36 -7.64 6.66
C LEU A 118 2.32 -6.12 6.62
N PHE A 119 3.51 -5.51 6.53
CA PHE A 119 3.67 -4.07 6.34
C PHE A 119 4.08 -3.81 4.90
N ALA A 120 3.38 -2.92 4.19
CA ALA A 120 3.68 -2.68 2.79
C ALA A 120 5.07 -2.08 2.58
N GLU A 121 5.52 -1.16 3.44
CA GLU A 121 6.86 -0.54 3.32
C GLU A 121 8.01 -1.56 3.19
N PRO A 122 8.27 -2.46 4.17
CA PRO A 122 9.41 -3.38 4.07
C PRO A 122 9.27 -4.37 2.91
N LEU A 123 8.05 -4.77 2.55
CA LEU A 123 7.80 -5.64 1.39
C LEU A 123 8.21 -4.93 0.09
N VAL A 124 7.83 -3.67 -0.07
CA VAL A 124 8.13 -2.86 -1.25
C VAL A 124 9.61 -2.54 -1.32
N LEU A 125 10.19 -1.97 -0.25
CA LEU A 125 11.61 -1.59 -0.22
C LEU A 125 12.53 -2.76 -0.56
N ARG A 126 12.37 -3.89 0.13
CA ARG A 126 13.25 -5.05 -0.04
C ARG A 126 12.98 -5.80 -1.34
N GLY A 127 11.70 -5.95 -1.71
CA GLY A 127 11.32 -6.62 -2.96
C GLY A 127 11.81 -5.86 -4.19
N VAL A 128 11.67 -4.54 -4.19
CA VAL A 128 12.19 -3.69 -5.27
C VAL A 128 13.71 -3.73 -5.29
N ALA A 129 14.39 -3.52 -4.15
CA ALA A 129 15.86 -3.54 -4.09
C ALA A 129 16.46 -4.84 -4.64
N ALA A 130 15.86 -5.98 -4.31
CA ALA A 130 16.26 -7.29 -4.84
C ALA A 130 16.01 -7.43 -6.35
N THR A 131 15.00 -6.74 -6.89
CA THR A 131 14.63 -6.79 -8.31
C THR A 131 15.52 -5.91 -9.18
N VAL A 132 15.82 -4.69 -8.73
CA VAL A 132 16.54 -3.68 -9.54
C VAL A 132 18.06 -3.85 -9.49
N GLY A 133 18.59 -4.54 -8.47
CA GLY A 133 20.03 -4.70 -8.30
C GLY A 133 20.75 -3.34 -8.28
N PRO A 134 21.91 -3.18 -8.98
CA PRO A 134 22.71 -1.96 -8.96
C PRO A 134 22.15 -0.82 -9.84
N ASP A 135 21.03 -1.02 -10.51
CA ASP A 135 20.48 -0.04 -11.44
C ASP A 135 20.01 1.24 -10.71
N PRO A 136 20.19 2.43 -11.31
CA PRO A 136 19.62 3.67 -10.80
C PRO A 136 18.09 3.63 -10.69
N VAL A 137 17.54 4.09 -9.57
CA VAL A 137 16.11 4.06 -9.28
C VAL A 137 15.55 5.47 -9.06
N GLY A 138 14.47 5.79 -9.74
CA GLY A 138 13.67 6.98 -9.52
C GLY A 138 12.44 6.67 -8.67
N ILE A 139 12.21 7.46 -7.63
CA ILE A 139 11.09 7.29 -6.69
C ILE A 139 10.09 8.41 -6.89
N VAL A 140 8.85 8.06 -7.22
CA VAL A 140 7.74 9.01 -7.22
C VAL A 140 7.07 8.96 -5.85
N CYS A 141 7.17 10.05 -5.09
CA CYS A 141 6.60 10.17 -3.74
C CYS A 141 5.34 11.07 -3.75
N PRO A 142 4.40 10.89 -2.81
CA PRO A 142 3.09 11.53 -2.89
C PRO A 142 3.10 13.02 -2.48
N HIS A 143 4.18 13.52 -1.88
CA HIS A 143 4.28 14.91 -1.42
C HIS A 143 5.72 15.43 -1.55
N PRO A 144 5.93 16.72 -1.92
CA PRO A 144 7.27 17.33 -2.02
C PRO A 144 8.13 17.14 -0.76
N ASP A 145 7.56 17.37 0.42
CA ASP A 145 8.26 17.22 1.71
C ASP A 145 8.74 15.78 2.00
N GLN A 146 8.27 14.79 1.23
CA GLN A 146 8.70 13.39 1.37
C GLN A 146 9.83 13.02 0.39
N ALA A 147 10.27 13.92 -0.49
CA ALA A 147 11.30 13.60 -1.48
C ALA A 147 12.65 13.26 -0.82
N GLU A 148 13.09 14.09 0.14
CA GLU A 148 14.36 13.86 0.85
C GLU A 148 14.33 12.58 1.69
N ASP A 149 13.24 12.36 2.44
CA ASP A 149 13.05 11.12 3.22
C ASP A 149 12.99 9.88 2.31
N ALA A 150 12.28 9.96 1.18
CA ALA A 150 12.25 8.87 0.21
C ALA A 150 13.66 8.54 -0.31
N VAL A 151 14.45 9.55 -0.71
CA VAL A 151 15.85 9.32 -1.13
C VAL A 151 16.65 8.66 -0.01
N HIS A 152 16.54 9.16 1.22
CA HIS A 152 17.25 8.59 2.36
C HIS A 152 16.87 7.12 2.61
N ARG A 153 15.58 6.81 2.76
CA ARG A 153 15.08 5.44 3.02
C ARG A 153 15.46 4.47 1.90
N TRP A 154 15.27 4.86 0.64
CA TRP A 154 15.58 4.00 -0.49
C TRP A 154 17.08 3.79 -0.68
N SER A 155 17.91 4.80 -0.39
CA SER A 155 19.39 4.67 -0.47
C SER A 155 19.97 3.72 0.58
N GLN A 156 19.23 3.41 1.65
CA GLN A 156 19.66 2.41 2.63
C GLN A 156 19.53 0.97 2.12
N VAL A 157 18.70 0.72 1.10
CA VAL A 157 18.39 -0.65 0.63
C VAL A 157 18.74 -0.88 -0.85
N ALA A 158 18.63 0.15 -1.69
CA ALA A 158 18.95 0.07 -3.11
C ALA A 158 20.45 0.38 -3.30
N PRO A 159 21.23 -0.50 -3.94
CA PRO A 159 22.67 -0.29 -4.11
C PRO A 159 23.00 0.72 -5.22
N GLY A 160 22.09 0.97 -6.16
CA GLY A 160 22.23 1.99 -7.20
C GLY A 160 21.89 3.41 -6.72
N SER A 161 22.13 4.41 -7.57
CA SER A 161 21.78 5.80 -7.23
C SER A 161 20.26 5.99 -7.15
N VAL A 162 19.79 6.67 -6.10
CA VAL A 162 18.37 6.96 -5.89
C VAL A 162 18.09 8.44 -6.12
N ARG A 163 16.98 8.75 -6.79
CA ARG A 163 16.43 10.11 -6.94
C ARG A 163 14.93 10.09 -6.64
N ALA A 164 14.37 11.20 -6.17
CA ALA A 164 12.94 11.31 -5.95
C ALA A 164 12.33 12.53 -6.65
N ALA A 165 11.07 12.39 -7.08
CA ALA A 165 10.27 13.48 -7.62
C ALA A 165 8.82 13.36 -7.07
N PRO A 166 8.18 14.47 -6.66
CA PRO A 166 6.84 14.40 -6.11
C PRO A 166 5.76 14.34 -7.20
N ALA A 167 4.68 13.60 -6.94
CA ALA A 167 3.44 13.66 -7.70
C ALA A 167 2.26 13.22 -6.81
N ASN A 168 1.20 14.02 -6.68
CA ASN A 168 0.14 13.73 -5.74
C ASN A 168 -0.85 12.68 -6.29
N PRO A 169 -0.93 11.44 -5.72
CA PRO A 169 -1.89 10.43 -6.18
C PRO A 169 -3.35 10.80 -5.86
N TYR A 170 -3.59 11.81 -5.03
CA TYR A 170 -4.91 12.22 -4.57
C TYR A 170 -5.41 13.52 -5.24
N ALA A 171 -4.64 14.08 -6.17
CA ALA A 171 -5.10 15.16 -7.02
C ALA A 171 -6.30 14.72 -7.90
N PRO A 172 -7.06 15.67 -8.48
CA PRO A 172 -8.08 15.34 -9.48
C PRO A 172 -7.54 14.35 -10.53
N PRO A 173 -8.33 13.35 -10.99
CA PRO A 173 -7.79 12.19 -11.71
C PRO A 173 -6.87 12.52 -12.89
N GLU A 174 -7.25 13.46 -13.75
CA GLU A 174 -6.42 13.86 -14.91
C GLU A 174 -5.15 14.60 -14.49
N GLN A 175 -5.24 15.45 -13.46
CA GLN A 175 -4.08 16.13 -12.89
C GLN A 175 -3.09 15.13 -12.28
N ALA A 176 -3.58 14.15 -11.52
CA ALA A 176 -2.72 13.12 -10.92
C ALA A 176 -1.96 12.32 -11.99
N LEU A 177 -2.58 12.02 -13.13
CA LEU A 177 -1.91 11.34 -14.25
C LEU A 177 -0.85 12.21 -14.90
N GLN A 178 -1.12 13.50 -15.08
CA GLN A 178 -0.16 14.46 -15.64
C GLN A 178 1.04 14.64 -14.72
N GLU A 179 0.82 14.80 -13.42
CA GLU A 179 1.88 14.92 -12.41
C GLU A 179 2.75 13.66 -12.36
N VAL A 180 2.14 12.47 -12.30
CA VAL A 180 2.89 11.20 -12.29
C VAL A 180 3.70 11.02 -13.58
N ALA A 181 3.12 11.34 -14.74
CA ALA A 181 3.83 11.28 -16.02
C ALA A 181 5.01 12.26 -16.07
N ALA A 182 4.86 13.46 -15.51
CA ALA A 182 5.92 14.46 -15.44
C ALA A 182 7.05 14.02 -14.50
N ALA A 183 6.72 13.59 -13.27
CA ALA A 183 7.70 13.09 -12.31
C ALA A 183 8.49 11.89 -12.88
N ALA A 184 7.80 10.96 -13.54
CA ALA A 184 8.43 9.80 -14.18
C ALA A 184 9.40 10.21 -15.31
N ARG A 185 9.04 11.17 -16.17
CA ARG A 185 9.95 11.72 -17.20
C ARG A 185 11.18 12.34 -16.59
N THR A 186 11.00 13.23 -15.61
CA THR A 186 12.11 13.92 -14.95
C THR A 186 13.10 12.93 -14.34
N LEU A 187 12.60 11.88 -13.69
CA LEU A 187 13.45 10.83 -13.11
C LEU A 187 14.21 10.03 -14.17
N ALA A 188 13.56 9.70 -15.30
CA ALA A 188 14.19 8.99 -16.41
C ALA A 188 15.25 9.84 -17.13
N GLU A 189 14.96 11.11 -17.38
CA GLU A 189 15.91 12.10 -17.94
C GLU A 189 17.11 12.30 -17.01
N ALA A 190 16.90 12.20 -15.70
CA ALA A 190 17.96 12.23 -14.69
C ALA A 190 18.74 10.89 -14.54
N GLY A 191 18.51 9.92 -15.44
CA GLY A 191 19.29 8.68 -15.52
C GLY A 191 18.73 7.48 -14.77
N SER A 192 17.49 7.55 -14.26
CA SER A 192 16.85 6.40 -13.60
C SER A 192 16.52 5.31 -14.62
N SER A 193 16.94 4.07 -14.35
CA SER A 193 16.64 2.90 -15.18
C SER A 193 15.32 2.25 -14.78
N TRP A 194 14.97 2.34 -13.50
CA TRP A 194 13.68 1.91 -12.94
C TRP A 194 12.96 3.09 -12.30
N ILE A 195 11.64 3.05 -12.30
CA ILE A 195 10.80 4.00 -11.55
C ILE A 195 9.92 3.24 -10.58
N VAL A 196 9.77 3.75 -9.37
CA VAL A 196 8.89 3.20 -8.34
C VAL A 196 7.86 4.25 -7.96
N LEU A 197 6.58 3.90 -8.05
CA LEU A 197 5.51 4.70 -7.48
C LEU A 197 5.34 4.32 -6.00
N ASP A 198 5.99 5.05 -5.10
CA ASP A 198 6.16 4.74 -3.67
C ASP A 198 5.01 5.28 -2.80
N CYS A 199 3.81 4.82 -3.08
CA CYS A 199 2.65 5.08 -2.24
C CYS A 199 1.56 4.04 -2.51
N ILE A 200 0.82 3.65 -1.46
CA ILE A 200 -0.41 2.87 -1.65
C ILE A 200 -1.48 3.69 -2.39
N GLY A 201 -1.37 5.02 -2.52
CA GLY A 201 -2.32 5.84 -3.29
C GLY A 201 -2.20 5.71 -4.81
N TYR A 202 -1.04 5.31 -5.35
CA TYR A 202 -0.87 5.23 -6.80
C TYR A 202 -1.63 4.05 -7.39
N THR A 203 -2.17 4.26 -8.59
CA THR A 203 -3.01 3.28 -9.28
C THR A 203 -2.32 2.64 -10.48
N GLU A 204 -2.91 1.56 -11.00
CA GLU A 204 -2.47 0.96 -12.26
C GLU A 204 -2.54 1.96 -13.43
N ARG A 205 -3.57 2.81 -13.49
CA ARG A 205 -3.70 3.86 -14.51
C ARG A 205 -2.54 4.87 -14.43
N MET A 206 -2.10 5.21 -13.22
CA MET A 206 -0.93 6.08 -12.98
C MET A 206 0.37 5.40 -13.39
N ARG A 207 0.54 4.10 -13.07
CA ARG A 207 1.70 3.30 -13.53
C ARG A 207 1.79 3.31 -15.06
N GLN A 208 0.68 3.12 -15.77
CA GLN A 208 0.66 3.17 -17.22
C GLN A 208 1.01 4.55 -17.78
N ALA A 209 0.57 5.63 -17.14
CA ALA A 209 0.94 6.99 -17.52
C ALA A 209 2.47 7.21 -17.34
N ALA A 210 3.03 6.77 -16.21
CA ALA A 210 4.47 6.81 -15.96
C ALA A 210 5.27 6.00 -16.99
N VAL A 211 4.85 4.76 -17.30
CA VAL A 211 5.52 3.90 -18.31
C VAL A 211 5.58 4.59 -19.67
N ARG A 212 4.44 5.11 -20.15
CA ARG A 212 4.36 5.81 -21.44
C ARG A 212 5.24 7.05 -21.49
N ALA A 213 5.29 7.79 -20.39
CA ALA A 213 6.00 9.05 -20.31
C ALA A 213 7.52 8.86 -20.20
N ALA A 214 7.97 7.94 -19.33
CA ALA A 214 9.38 7.71 -19.04
C ALA A 214 10.09 6.78 -20.03
N GLY A 215 9.36 5.88 -20.70
CA GLY A 215 9.97 4.82 -21.50
C GLY A 215 10.81 3.85 -20.65
N ARG A 216 10.48 3.71 -19.35
CA ARG A 216 11.18 2.85 -18.38
C ARG A 216 10.22 1.88 -17.70
N PRO A 217 10.70 0.74 -17.19
CA PRO A 217 9.93 -0.11 -16.30
C PRO A 217 9.49 0.66 -15.04
N VAL A 218 8.22 0.53 -14.69
CA VAL A 218 7.63 1.17 -13.50
C VAL A 218 7.05 0.11 -12.57
N LEU A 219 7.52 0.10 -11.33
CA LEU A 219 7.04 -0.72 -10.23
C LEU A 219 6.05 0.07 -9.37
N LEU A 220 5.01 -0.61 -8.88
CA LEU A 220 3.93 0.00 -8.10
C LEU A 220 3.88 -0.60 -6.71
N ALA A 221 4.14 0.23 -5.68
CA ALA A 221 4.19 -0.20 -4.29
C ALA A 221 2.93 -0.95 -3.86
N ARG A 222 1.75 -0.39 -4.19
CA ARG A 222 0.43 -1.03 -3.97
C ARG A 222 0.38 -2.44 -4.53
N ALA A 223 0.74 -2.63 -5.80
CA ALA A 223 0.62 -3.92 -6.48
C ALA A 223 1.60 -4.96 -5.89
N ILE A 224 2.83 -4.55 -5.56
CA ILE A 224 3.82 -5.43 -4.93
C ILE A 224 3.31 -5.91 -3.57
N ALA A 225 2.88 -4.98 -2.71
CA ALA A 225 2.38 -5.31 -1.38
C ALA A 225 1.16 -6.24 -1.43
N VAL A 226 0.21 -5.96 -2.33
CA VAL A 226 -0.99 -6.78 -2.52
C VAL A 226 -0.65 -8.18 -3.02
N ARG A 227 0.23 -8.32 -4.04
CA ARG A 227 0.64 -9.64 -4.56
C ARG A 227 1.34 -10.48 -3.51
N MET A 228 2.25 -9.88 -2.74
CA MET A 228 2.94 -10.57 -1.64
C MET A 228 1.95 -11.01 -0.55
N ALA A 229 0.97 -10.18 -0.22
CA ALA A 229 -0.07 -10.56 0.72
C ALA A 229 -0.97 -11.69 0.20
N GLY A 230 -1.27 -11.69 -1.10
CA GLY A 230 -1.97 -12.78 -1.77
C GLY A 230 -1.22 -14.11 -1.68
N GLU A 231 0.09 -14.10 -1.91
CA GLU A 231 0.94 -15.28 -1.78
C GLU A 231 0.92 -15.84 -0.35
N VAL A 232 1.00 -14.97 0.66
CA VAL A 232 0.89 -15.39 2.07
C VAL A 232 -0.46 -16.02 2.36
N VAL A 233 -1.56 -15.47 1.83
CA VAL A 233 -2.90 -16.06 1.98
C VAL A 233 -3.01 -17.42 1.28
N ALA A 234 -2.42 -17.56 0.09
CA ALA A 234 -2.39 -18.82 -0.65
C ALA A 234 -1.67 -19.93 0.13
N ALA A 235 -0.62 -19.60 0.89
CA ALA A 235 0.08 -20.55 1.77
C ALA A 235 -0.81 -21.15 2.88
N PHE A 236 -1.92 -20.49 3.24
CA PHE A 236 -2.92 -21.02 4.18
C PHE A 236 -4.08 -21.75 3.48
N GLY A 237 -4.15 -21.72 2.14
CA GLY A 237 -5.09 -22.51 1.34
C GLY A 237 -4.51 -23.88 1.00
N ARG A 238 -5.14 -24.97 1.43
CA ARG A 238 -4.78 -26.32 0.97
C ARG A 238 -5.15 -26.50 -0.50
N PRO A 239 -4.37 -27.26 -1.30
CA PRO A 239 -4.73 -27.57 -2.67
C PRO A 239 -6.08 -28.29 -2.70
N SER A 240 -6.98 -27.84 -3.57
CA SER A 240 -8.15 -28.62 -3.99
C SER A 240 -7.64 -29.94 -4.56
N GLN A 241 -7.75 -31.04 -3.81
CA GLN A 241 -7.68 -32.36 -4.43
C GLN A 241 -8.95 -32.50 -5.26
N ALA A 242 -8.86 -32.23 -6.56
CA ALA A 242 -9.83 -32.77 -7.49
C ALA A 242 -9.71 -34.32 -7.43
N PRO A 243 -10.81 -35.07 -7.36
CA PRO A 243 -10.72 -36.52 -7.48
C PRO A 243 -10.18 -36.85 -8.87
N ALA A 244 -9.06 -37.59 -8.91
CA ALA A 244 -8.60 -38.23 -10.13
C ALA A 244 -9.72 -39.16 -10.62
N THR A 245 -10.47 -38.72 -11.62
CA THR A 245 -11.33 -39.60 -12.40
C THR A 245 -10.40 -40.39 -13.33
N HIS A 246 -9.91 -41.52 -12.83
CA HIS A 246 -9.40 -42.55 -13.72
C HIS A 246 -10.57 -43.04 -14.59
N PRO A 247 -10.46 -43.03 -15.93
CA PRO A 247 -11.39 -43.79 -16.75
C PRO A 247 -11.10 -45.26 -16.46
N GLY A 248 -12.03 -45.92 -15.76
CA GLY A 248 -11.98 -47.35 -15.53
C GLY A 248 -11.91 -48.06 -16.88
N SER A 249 -10.84 -48.84 -17.06
CA SER A 249 -10.80 -49.94 -18.00
C SER A 249 -11.89 -50.94 -17.59
N GLY A 250 -13.02 -50.93 -18.32
CA GLY A 250 -14.06 -51.93 -18.26
C GLY A 250 -14.16 -52.62 -19.62
N SER A 251 -13.85 -53.92 -19.57
CA SER A 251 -13.88 -55.00 -20.57
C SER A 251 -14.79 -54.86 -21.79
#